data_AF-A0A973CL80-F1
#
_entry.id   AF-A0A973CL80-F1
#
_cell.length_a   1.000
_cell.length_b   1.000
_cell.length_c   1.000
_cell.angle_alpha   90.00
_cell.angle_beta   90.00
_cell.angle_gamma   90.00
#
_symmetry.space_group_name_H-M   'P 1'
#
loop_
_entity.id
_entity.type
_entity.pdbx_description
1 polymer ?
#
loop_
_entity_poly.entity_id
_entity_poly.type
_entity_poly.pdbx_seq_one_letter_code
_entity_poly.pdbx_strand_id
1 'polypeptide(L)'
;MNKSTLIILLIELGILLSGCATKRLDHHIVKLDLTYDHVINNPYEWALQQFSDGPISGPDVGDYARLVLAHGLKETHADLAGDARKELLLREKSSGRVWTVLVFTPVQSAYKYIGNFTASYASAVNPNESSVLVYEACGGKYGYIYTYTHDGKRFNGTLVRDIHAGDGAPEANNKLMAKLFSQEKRLKWTKTGLMVNE
;
A
#
# COMPACT_ATOMS: atom_id res chain seq x y z
N MET A 1 -8.67 -52.69 38.54
CA MET A 1 -8.60 -51.61 37.53
C MET A 1 -8.15 -50.34 38.23
N ASN A 2 -6.89 -49.95 38.01
CA ASN A 2 -6.22 -48.87 38.74
C ASN A 2 -6.53 -47.50 38.14
N LYS A 3 -6.84 -46.54 39.01
CA LYS A 3 -7.14 -45.12 38.74
C LYS A 3 -6.05 -44.37 37.95
N SER A 4 -4.88 -44.97 37.75
CA SER A 4 -3.74 -44.38 37.05
C SER A 4 -3.79 -44.49 35.52
N THR A 5 -4.76 -45.22 34.96
CA THR A 5 -4.88 -45.41 33.50
C THR A 5 -5.82 -44.39 32.84
N LEU A 6 -6.59 -43.63 33.63
CA LEU A 6 -7.58 -42.68 33.12
C LEU A 6 -7.02 -41.25 32.90
N ILE A 7 -5.78 -40.97 33.34
CA ILE A 7 -5.16 -39.64 33.23
C ILE A 7 -4.32 -39.48 31.95
N ILE A 8 -3.90 -40.57 31.32
CA ILE A 8 -3.09 -40.52 30.10
C ILE A 8 -3.94 -40.27 28.85
N LEU A 9 -5.25 -40.57 28.88
CA LEU A 9 -6.15 -40.32 27.75
C LEU A 9 -6.68 -38.87 27.66
N LEU A 10 -6.40 -38.02 28.66
CA LEU A 10 -6.82 -36.61 28.69
C LEU A 10 -5.70 -35.62 28.32
N ILE A 11 -4.47 -36.10 28.14
CA ILE A 11 -3.34 -35.26 27.71
C ILE A 11 -3.16 -35.31 26.18
N GLU A 12 -3.61 -36.37 25.50
CA GLU A 12 -3.53 -36.46 24.03
C GLU A 12 -4.73 -35.84 23.28
N LEU A 13 -5.83 -35.51 23.97
CA LEU A 13 -6.96 -34.78 23.35
C LEU A 13 -6.88 -33.24 23.54
N GLY A 14 -5.82 -32.75 24.19
CA GLY A 14 -5.62 -31.34 24.55
C GLY A 14 -4.60 -30.57 23.70
N ILE A 15 -4.11 -31.15 22.60
CA ILE A 15 -3.12 -30.52 21.70
C ILE A 15 -3.68 -30.37 20.28
N LEU A 16 -4.95 -30.01 20.15
CA LEU A 16 -5.59 -29.76 18.83
C LEU A 16 -6.29 -28.40 18.70
N LEU A 17 -6.16 -27.49 19.67
CA LEU A 17 -6.81 -26.18 19.63
C LEU A 17 -5.96 -25.00 20.12
N SER A 18 -4.63 -25.07 19.97
CA SER A 18 -3.78 -23.87 20.09
C SER A 18 -3.16 -23.52 18.74
N GLY A 19 -4.04 -23.00 17.88
CA GLY A 19 -3.66 -22.23 16.69
C GLY A 19 -3.03 -23.06 15.58
N CYS A 20 -3.69 -23.08 14.43
CA CYS A 20 -2.96 -22.89 13.19
C CYS A 20 -2.08 -21.64 13.35
N ALA A 21 -0.88 -21.81 13.90
CA ALA A 21 0.27 -21.04 13.51
C ALA A 21 0.46 -21.35 12.02
N THR A 22 -0.37 -20.70 11.19
CA THR A 22 0.12 -20.25 9.90
C THR A 22 1.46 -19.63 10.24
N LYS A 23 2.52 -20.22 9.69
CA LYS A 23 3.84 -19.62 9.68
C LYS A 23 3.63 -18.20 9.15
N ARG A 24 3.38 -17.23 10.03
CA ARG A 24 3.54 -15.81 9.74
C ARG A 24 5.05 -15.68 9.64
N LEU A 25 5.56 -16.05 8.46
CA LEU A 25 6.75 -15.40 7.93
C LEU A 25 6.51 -13.91 8.13
N ASP A 26 7.52 -13.17 8.53
CA ASP A 26 7.36 -11.75 8.78
C ASP A 26 6.97 -11.07 7.46
N HIS A 27 5.68 -10.77 7.26
CA HIS A 27 5.10 -10.31 5.99
C HIS A 27 5.27 -8.78 5.80
N HIS A 28 6.01 -8.11 6.69
CA HIS A 28 6.06 -6.65 6.79
C HIS A 28 7.11 -6.04 5.86
N ILE A 29 6.75 -5.85 4.58
CA ILE A 29 7.68 -5.41 3.54
C ILE A 29 7.95 -3.91 3.50
N VAL A 30 7.05 -3.09 4.06
CA VAL A 30 7.23 -1.62 4.12
C VAL A 30 8.45 -1.25 4.97
N LYS A 31 8.92 -2.15 5.85
CA LYS A 31 10.08 -1.95 6.74
C LYS A 31 11.42 -2.45 6.17
N LEU A 32 11.41 -3.28 5.13
CA LEU A 32 12.57 -4.09 4.72
C LEU A 32 13.01 -3.90 3.25
N ASP A 33 12.63 -2.80 2.62
CA ASP A 33 12.99 -2.50 1.24
C ASP A 33 12.65 -3.59 0.19
N LEU A 34 11.35 -3.96 0.14
CA LEU A 34 10.54 -3.96 -1.10
C LEU A 34 10.40 -5.22 -2.00
N THR A 35 10.41 -6.45 -1.48
CA THR A 35 9.94 -7.59 -2.32
C THR A 35 9.05 -8.59 -1.58
N TYR A 36 7.88 -8.87 -2.15
CA TYR A 36 6.95 -9.91 -1.71
C TYR A 36 6.46 -10.67 -2.95
N ASP A 37 6.77 -11.96 -3.05
CA ASP A 37 6.48 -12.77 -4.23
C ASP A 37 5.24 -13.67 -4.08
N HIS A 38 4.67 -13.72 -2.87
CA HIS A 38 3.49 -14.51 -2.58
C HIS A 38 2.19 -13.88 -3.11
N VAL A 39 1.21 -14.75 -3.36
CA VAL A 39 -0.15 -14.34 -3.73
C VAL A 39 -0.89 -13.85 -2.49
N ILE A 40 -1.64 -12.77 -2.66
CA ILE A 40 -2.42 -12.09 -1.62
C ILE A 40 -3.90 -12.21 -2.00
N ASN A 41 -4.63 -13.03 -1.25
CA ASN A 41 -6.07 -13.24 -1.47
C ASN A 41 -6.91 -12.06 -0.93
N ASN A 42 -6.45 -11.42 0.14
CA ASN A 42 -7.11 -10.25 0.75
C ASN A 42 -6.13 -9.07 0.80
N PRO A 43 -5.99 -8.28 -0.28
CA PRO A 43 -5.04 -7.17 -0.32
C PRO A 43 -5.37 -6.05 0.67
N TYR A 44 -6.63 -5.92 1.09
CA TYR A 44 -7.08 -4.89 2.04
C TYR A 44 -6.61 -5.18 3.46
N GLU A 45 -6.84 -6.39 3.95
CA GLU A 45 -6.35 -6.83 5.26
C GLU A 45 -4.83 -6.83 5.30
N TRP A 46 -4.20 -7.31 4.22
CA TRP A 46 -2.75 -7.31 4.09
C TRP A 46 -2.19 -5.89 4.12
N ALA A 47 -2.79 -4.93 3.39
CA ALA A 47 -2.37 -3.53 3.40
C ALA A 47 -2.60 -2.85 4.76
N LEU A 48 -3.71 -3.13 5.44
CA LEU A 48 -3.94 -2.64 6.81
C LEU A 48 -2.84 -3.13 7.76
N GLN A 49 -2.44 -4.40 7.65
CA GLN A 49 -1.33 -4.95 8.42
C GLN A 49 0.01 -4.26 8.08
N GLN A 50 0.27 -3.96 6.80
CA GLN A 50 1.47 -3.22 6.43
C GLN A 50 1.51 -1.81 7.03
N PHE A 51 0.36 -1.12 7.03
CA PHE A 51 0.28 0.25 7.54
C PHE A 51 0.23 0.30 9.07
N SER A 52 -0.49 -0.62 9.74
CA SER A 52 -0.63 -0.63 11.21
C SER A 52 0.69 -0.71 11.94
N ASP A 53 1.69 -1.23 11.26
CA ASP A 53 3.04 -1.44 11.73
C ASP A 53 3.85 -0.16 11.96
N GLY A 54 3.33 0.98 11.49
CA GLY A 54 3.79 2.33 11.78
C GLY A 54 5.19 2.69 11.26
N PRO A 55 5.49 3.98 11.13
CA PRO A 55 6.86 4.46 10.92
C PRO A 55 7.68 4.52 12.22
N ILE A 56 7.06 4.31 13.37
CA ILE A 56 7.63 4.58 14.69
C ILE A 56 7.90 3.24 15.38
N SER A 57 9.16 2.93 15.69
CA SER A 57 9.49 1.99 16.76
C SER A 57 9.34 2.71 18.11
N GLY A 58 8.48 2.23 19.01
CA GLY A 58 8.27 2.88 20.31
C GLY A 58 6.98 2.43 21.04
N PRO A 59 6.69 2.98 22.23
CA PRO A 59 5.52 2.62 23.04
C PRO A 59 4.17 2.92 22.34
N ASP A 60 4.16 3.78 21.32
CA ASP A 60 2.95 4.27 20.66
C ASP A 60 2.53 3.44 19.43
N VAL A 61 3.23 2.34 19.10
CA VAL A 61 2.91 1.46 17.95
C VAL A 61 1.47 0.93 18.04
N GLY A 62 1.02 0.58 19.25
CA GLY A 62 -0.33 0.09 19.47
C GLY A 62 -1.41 1.12 19.15
N ASP A 63 -1.15 2.39 19.42
CA ASP A 63 -2.10 3.47 19.14
C ASP A 63 -2.12 3.85 17.67
N TYR A 64 -0.96 3.82 17.00
CA TYR A 64 -0.88 3.99 15.54
C TYR A 64 -1.64 2.89 14.80
N ALA A 65 -1.43 1.63 15.19
CA ALA A 65 -2.14 0.48 14.62
C ALA A 65 -3.67 0.63 14.75
N ARG A 66 -4.15 1.06 15.91
CA ARG A 66 -5.59 1.33 16.15
C ARG A 66 -6.12 2.44 15.25
N LEU A 67 -5.36 3.52 15.05
CA LEU A 67 -5.76 4.63 14.18
C LEU A 67 -5.88 4.19 12.72
N VAL A 68 -4.90 3.44 12.21
CA VAL A 68 -4.94 2.89 10.84
C VAL A 68 -6.17 2.00 10.64
N LEU A 69 -6.43 1.10 11.58
CA LEU A 69 -7.59 0.21 11.54
C LEU A 69 -8.91 0.98 11.64
N ALA A 70 -8.99 1.99 12.50
CA ALA A 70 -10.18 2.82 12.67
C ALA A 70 -10.48 3.69 11.44
N HIS A 71 -9.45 4.23 10.80
CA HIS A 71 -9.60 5.06 9.61
C HIS A 71 -9.85 4.22 8.35
N GLY A 72 -9.21 3.07 8.25
CA GLY A 72 -9.29 2.19 7.10
C GLY A 72 -8.48 2.70 5.90
N LEU A 73 -8.85 2.23 4.72
CA LEU A 73 -8.11 2.48 3.49
C LEU A 73 -8.88 3.38 2.51
N LYS A 74 -8.13 3.95 1.58
CA LYS A 74 -8.63 4.42 0.30
C LYS A 74 -8.05 3.57 -0.82
N GLU A 75 -8.84 3.40 -1.86
CA GLU A 75 -8.45 2.64 -3.04
C GLU A 75 -8.59 3.45 -4.31
N THR A 76 -7.91 2.99 -5.35
CA THR A 76 -8.18 3.36 -6.72
C THR A 76 -7.74 2.21 -7.63
N HIS A 77 -8.30 2.18 -8.83
CA HIS A 77 -7.93 1.24 -9.88
C HIS A 77 -7.45 2.01 -11.09
N ALA A 78 -6.26 1.68 -11.57
CA ALA A 78 -5.66 2.31 -12.73
C ALA A 78 -4.99 1.25 -13.60
N ASP A 79 -5.13 1.40 -14.91
CA ASP A 79 -4.34 0.62 -15.87
C ASP A 79 -2.97 1.31 -15.99
N LEU A 80 -1.97 0.79 -15.28
CA LEU A 80 -0.63 1.36 -15.28
C LEU A 80 0.22 0.83 -16.45
N ALA A 81 -0.12 -0.35 -16.97
CA ALA A 81 0.61 -1.08 -18.02
C ALA A 81 0.01 -0.98 -19.43
N GLY A 82 -1.18 -0.39 -19.57
CA GLY A 82 -1.89 -0.23 -20.84
C GLY A 82 -2.42 -1.53 -21.41
N ASP A 83 -2.54 -2.57 -20.59
CA ASP A 83 -2.97 -3.90 -21.00
C ASP A 83 -4.44 -4.18 -20.62
N ALA A 84 -5.18 -3.13 -20.26
CA ALA A 84 -6.55 -3.15 -19.75
C ALA A 84 -6.74 -3.89 -18.42
N ARG A 85 -5.67 -4.43 -17.80
CA ARG A 85 -5.71 -4.94 -16.43
C ARG A 85 -5.41 -3.78 -15.50
N LYS A 86 -6.37 -3.49 -14.62
CA LYS A 86 -6.21 -2.39 -13.67
C LYS A 86 -5.51 -2.89 -12.41
N GLU A 87 -4.36 -2.31 -12.10
CA GLU A 87 -3.74 -2.42 -10.78
C GLU A 87 -4.68 -1.87 -9.71
N LEU A 88 -4.63 -2.50 -8.53
CA LEU A 88 -5.24 -1.99 -7.31
C LEU A 88 -4.17 -1.18 -6.57
N LEU A 89 -4.51 0.05 -6.21
CA LEU A 89 -3.66 0.90 -5.37
C LEU A 89 -4.37 1.18 -4.06
N LEU A 90 -3.67 0.97 -2.96
CA LEU A 90 -4.19 1.16 -1.60
C LEU A 90 -3.33 2.16 -0.83
N ARG A 91 -4.00 3.03 -0.07
CA ARG A 91 -3.35 3.93 0.88
C ARG A 91 -4.15 4.10 2.15
N GLU A 92 -3.50 4.48 3.23
CA GLU A 92 -4.18 4.83 4.47
C GLU A 92 -5.15 6.01 4.26
N LYS A 93 -6.31 5.93 4.89
CA LYS A 93 -7.27 7.03 4.96
C LYS A 93 -6.86 8.05 6.05
N SER A 94 -5.72 8.70 5.87
CA SER A 94 -5.25 9.77 6.77
C SER A 94 -5.40 11.17 6.16
N SER A 95 -5.41 12.19 7.02
CA SER A 95 -5.46 13.62 6.66
C SER A 95 -4.12 14.21 6.21
N GLY A 96 -3.10 13.37 6.02
CA GLY A 96 -1.77 13.78 5.58
C GLY A 96 -1.76 14.51 4.24
N ARG A 97 -0.63 15.13 3.90
CA ARG A 97 -0.38 15.72 2.57
C ARG A 97 0.37 14.78 1.63
N VAL A 98 0.95 13.74 2.20
CA VAL A 98 1.79 12.74 1.56
C VAL A 98 1.38 11.39 2.12
N TRP A 99 1.26 10.39 1.26
CA TRP A 99 0.85 9.05 1.64
C TRP A 99 1.77 8.01 1.01
N THR A 100 2.04 6.94 1.74
CA THR A 100 2.54 5.69 1.14
C THR A 100 1.40 5.00 0.41
N VAL A 101 1.63 4.68 -0.85
CA VAL A 101 0.68 3.97 -1.73
C VAL A 101 1.24 2.60 -2.06
N LEU A 102 0.54 1.54 -1.68
CA LEU A 102 0.87 0.16 -2.05
C LEU A 102 0.21 -0.18 -3.39
N VAL A 103 0.94 -0.85 -4.27
CA VAL A 103 0.50 -1.20 -5.62
C VAL A 103 0.42 -2.71 -5.76
N PHE A 104 -0.71 -3.18 -6.28
CA PHE A 104 -0.99 -4.60 -6.47
C PHE A 104 -1.42 -4.85 -7.91
N THR A 105 -0.86 -5.89 -8.53
CA THR A 105 -1.30 -6.37 -9.83
C THR A 105 -2.26 -7.57 -9.66
N PRO A 106 -3.38 -7.63 -10.40
CA PRO A 106 -4.30 -8.75 -10.34
C PRO A 106 -3.69 -10.01 -10.96
N VAL A 107 -3.78 -11.14 -10.27
CA VAL A 107 -3.34 -12.46 -10.75
C VAL A 107 -4.45 -13.48 -10.47
N GLN A 108 -5.09 -13.98 -11.53
CA GLN A 108 -6.26 -14.86 -11.43
C GLN A 108 -7.35 -14.25 -10.53
N SER A 109 -7.70 -14.91 -9.42
CA SER A 109 -8.69 -14.45 -8.43
C SER A 109 -8.07 -13.73 -7.23
N ALA A 110 -6.81 -13.32 -7.32
CA ALA A 110 -6.03 -12.77 -6.22
C ALA A 110 -5.11 -11.63 -6.70
N TYR A 111 -4.19 -11.20 -5.85
CA TYR A 111 -3.27 -10.09 -6.11
C TYR A 111 -1.82 -10.46 -5.83
N LYS A 112 -0.90 -9.73 -6.46
CA LYS A 112 0.51 -9.68 -6.07
C LYS A 112 0.90 -8.24 -5.77
N TYR A 113 1.59 -8.04 -4.65
CA TYR A 113 2.23 -6.76 -4.38
C TYR A 113 3.40 -6.59 -5.35
N ILE A 114 3.48 -5.42 -5.99
CA ILE A 114 4.57 -5.10 -6.92
C ILE A 114 5.41 -3.92 -6.46
N GLY A 115 4.99 -3.16 -5.45
CA GLY A 115 5.80 -2.06 -4.92
C GLY A 115 4.99 -1.01 -4.21
N ASN A 116 5.67 0.03 -3.74
CA ASN A 116 5.03 1.22 -3.22
C ASN A 116 5.76 2.49 -3.62
N PHE A 117 5.07 3.61 -3.47
CA PHE A 117 5.64 4.94 -3.65
C PHE A 117 5.02 5.92 -2.68
N THR A 118 5.73 7.02 -2.43
CA THR A 118 5.29 8.12 -1.57
C THR A 118 4.70 9.23 -2.44
N ALA A 119 3.44 9.59 -2.24
CA ALA A 119 2.71 10.52 -3.11
C ALA A 119 1.87 11.54 -2.36
N SER A 120 1.94 12.80 -2.79
CA SER A 120 0.86 13.79 -2.64
C SER A 120 -0.13 13.69 -3.79
N TYR A 121 0.38 13.55 -5.02
CA TYR A 121 -0.43 13.28 -6.21
C TYR A 121 0.20 12.13 -6.99
N ALA A 122 -0.64 11.33 -7.64
CA ALA A 122 -0.20 10.32 -8.59
C ALA A 122 -1.08 10.42 -9.83
N SER A 123 -0.51 10.14 -10.99
CA SER A 123 -1.19 10.07 -12.28
C SER A 123 -0.68 8.85 -13.01
N ALA A 124 -1.58 8.00 -13.50
CA ALA A 124 -1.21 6.96 -14.44
C ALA A 124 -0.67 7.65 -15.70
N VAL A 125 0.55 7.30 -16.08
CA VAL A 125 1.14 7.82 -17.32
C VAL A 125 0.59 7.00 -18.49
N ASN A 126 0.79 7.55 -19.68
CA ASN A 126 0.56 6.92 -20.97
C ASN A 126 0.51 5.38 -20.88
N PRO A 127 -0.62 4.72 -21.21
CA PRO A 127 -0.81 3.29 -20.97
C PRO A 127 0.35 2.42 -21.49
N ASN A 128 1.04 2.86 -22.54
CA ASN A 128 2.09 2.07 -23.18
C ASN A 128 3.44 2.02 -22.44
N GLU A 129 3.60 2.66 -21.28
CA GLU A 129 4.92 2.84 -20.63
C GLU A 129 5.03 2.18 -19.24
N SER A 130 4.06 1.35 -18.82
CA SER A 130 4.08 0.64 -17.52
C SER A 130 4.55 1.54 -16.38
N SER A 131 3.97 2.75 -16.28
CA SER A 131 4.51 3.81 -15.43
C SER A 131 3.46 4.67 -14.73
N VAL A 132 3.86 5.21 -13.58
CA VAL A 132 3.11 6.21 -12.83
C VAL A 132 4.00 7.42 -12.59
N LEU A 133 3.40 8.60 -12.73
CA LEU A 133 4.00 9.85 -12.35
C LEU A 133 3.53 10.20 -10.96
N VAL A 134 4.47 10.55 -10.09
CA VAL A 134 4.19 10.84 -8.68
C VAL A 134 4.78 12.20 -8.34
N TYR A 135 4.00 13.01 -7.64
CA TYR A 135 4.50 14.21 -6.99
C TYR A 135 4.53 13.97 -5.48
N GLU A 136 5.69 14.15 -4.87
CA GLU A 136 5.91 14.10 -3.42
C GLU A 136 6.21 15.50 -2.90
N ALA A 137 5.34 16.05 -2.05
CA ALA A 137 5.59 17.33 -1.42
C ALA A 137 6.55 17.17 -0.23
N CYS A 138 7.61 17.98 -0.17
CA CYS A 138 8.63 17.94 0.89
C CYS A 138 8.50 19.10 1.90
N GLY A 139 7.36 19.79 1.89
CA GLY A 139 7.11 20.96 2.72
C GLY A 139 7.28 22.28 1.96
N GLY A 140 6.52 23.29 2.39
CA GLY A 140 6.48 24.58 1.69
C GLY A 140 6.07 24.43 0.22
N LYS A 141 6.90 24.97 -0.68
CA LYS A 141 6.69 25.01 -2.13
C LYS A 141 7.59 24.04 -2.89
N TYR A 142 8.26 23.14 -2.18
CA TYR A 142 9.24 22.23 -2.74
C TYR A 142 8.70 20.80 -2.76
N GLY A 143 9.08 20.06 -3.80
CA GLY A 143 8.79 18.64 -3.91
C GLY A 143 9.55 18.01 -5.05
N TYR A 144 9.27 16.73 -5.28
CA TYR A 144 9.89 15.95 -6.33
C TYR A 144 8.82 15.34 -7.23
N ILE A 145 9.12 15.27 -8.52
CA ILE A 145 8.37 14.49 -9.50
C ILE A 145 9.16 13.22 -9.78
N TYR A 146 8.53 12.08 -9.54
CA TYR A 146 9.09 10.77 -9.84
C TYR A 146 8.35 10.13 -11.00
N THR A 147 9.08 9.47 -11.89
CA THR A 147 8.53 8.45 -12.77
C THR A 147 8.94 7.08 -12.26
N TYR A 148 7.96 6.30 -11.84
CA TYR A 148 8.15 4.90 -11.52
C TYR A 148 7.69 4.04 -12.69
N THR A 149 8.45 3.00 -12.98
CA THR A 149 8.14 1.98 -14.00
C THR A 149 7.94 0.63 -13.33
N HIS A 150 7.23 -0.30 -13.97
CA HIS A 150 7.13 -1.67 -13.48
C HIS A 150 7.19 -2.72 -14.58
N ASP A 151 7.68 -3.91 -14.25
CA ASP A 151 7.73 -5.08 -15.13
C ASP A 151 6.61 -6.09 -14.82
N GLY A 152 5.62 -5.67 -14.02
CA GLY A 152 4.54 -6.53 -13.52
C GLY A 152 4.95 -7.43 -12.33
N LYS A 153 6.22 -7.41 -11.91
CA LYS A 153 6.72 -8.08 -10.71
C LYS A 153 7.22 -7.09 -9.67
N ARG A 154 7.81 -5.98 -10.10
CA ARG A 154 8.39 -4.95 -9.25
C ARG A 154 8.18 -3.55 -9.81
N PHE A 155 8.04 -2.59 -8.91
CA PHE A 155 7.94 -1.16 -9.16
C PHE A 155 9.32 -0.54 -8.90
N ASN A 156 9.89 0.10 -9.91
CA ASN A 156 11.21 0.72 -9.87
C ASN A 156 11.07 2.24 -10.03
N GLY A 157 11.55 3.00 -9.04
CA GLY A 157 11.72 4.44 -9.19
C GLY A 157 12.90 4.73 -10.11
N THR A 158 12.67 5.44 -11.21
CA THR A 158 13.68 5.54 -12.29
C THR A 158 14.18 6.96 -12.52
N LEU A 159 13.31 7.97 -12.44
CA LEU A 159 13.69 9.36 -12.70
C LEU A 159 13.10 10.28 -11.64
N VAL A 160 13.95 11.13 -11.07
CA VAL A 160 13.57 12.18 -10.13
C VAL A 160 13.84 13.54 -10.77
N ARG A 161 12.86 14.42 -10.71
CA ARG A 161 13.00 15.84 -11.04
C ARG A 161 12.58 16.66 -9.83
N ASP A 162 13.46 17.51 -9.33
CA ASP A 162 13.12 18.52 -8.35
C ASP A 162 12.18 19.57 -8.94
N ILE A 163 11.23 20.04 -8.14
CA ILE A 163 10.33 21.11 -8.57
C ILE A 163 9.98 22.05 -7.41
N HIS A 164 10.04 23.35 -7.72
CA HIS A 164 9.51 24.40 -6.86
C HIS A 164 8.17 24.88 -7.46
N ALA A 165 7.04 24.54 -6.82
CA ALA A 165 5.69 24.81 -7.33
C ALA A 165 4.73 25.24 -6.20
N GLY A 166 3.68 25.97 -6.57
CA GLY A 166 2.73 26.61 -5.66
C GLY A 166 2.74 28.12 -5.78
N ASP A 167 2.06 28.79 -4.85
CA ASP A 167 1.98 30.24 -4.80
C ASP A 167 3.39 30.88 -4.73
N GLY A 168 3.68 31.90 -5.52
CA GLY A 168 5.00 32.54 -5.61
C GLY A 168 6.14 31.71 -6.21
N ALA A 169 5.87 30.50 -6.72
CA ALA A 169 6.82 29.74 -7.54
C ALA A 169 6.83 30.24 -8.99
N PRO A 170 7.89 29.96 -9.80
CA PRO A 170 7.91 30.31 -11.22
C PRO A 170 6.67 29.78 -11.95
N GLU A 171 6.03 30.65 -12.76
CA GLU A 171 4.79 30.30 -13.47
C GLU A 171 4.97 29.06 -14.38
N ALA A 172 6.16 28.88 -14.96
CA ALA A 172 6.49 27.71 -15.75
C ALA A 172 6.38 26.39 -14.97
N ASN A 173 6.76 26.39 -13.68
CA ASN A 173 6.67 25.21 -12.82
C ASN A 173 5.21 24.91 -12.45
N ASN A 174 4.41 25.96 -12.18
CA ASN A 174 2.98 25.81 -11.93
C ASN A 174 2.23 25.29 -13.16
N LYS A 175 2.57 25.78 -14.36
CA LYS A 175 2.05 25.26 -15.63
C LYS A 175 2.45 23.80 -15.85
N LEU A 176 3.69 23.43 -15.55
CA LEU A 176 4.16 22.04 -15.62
C LEU A 176 3.36 21.13 -14.68
N MET A 177 3.17 21.54 -13.42
CA MET A 177 2.37 20.79 -12.45
C MET A 177 0.91 20.64 -12.88
N ALA A 178 0.29 21.70 -13.41
CA ALA A 178 -1.07 21.65 -13.93
C ALA A 178 -1.19 20.73 -15.15
N LYS A 179 -0.18 20.72 -16.03
CA LYS A 179 -0.14 19.84 -17.21
C LYS A 179 0.01 18.36 -16.84
N LEU A 180 0.89 18.06 -15.88
CA LEU A 180 1.24 16.70 -15.47
C LEU A 180 0.19 16.11 -14.52
N PHE A 181 -0.30 16.92 -13.58
CA PHE A 181 -1.22 16.51 -12.52
C PHE A 181 -2.48 17.37 -12.55
N SER A 182 -3.15 17.51 -13.70
CA SER A 182 -4.49 18.11 -13.74
C SER A 182 -5.47 17.23 -12.94
N GLN A 183 -6.59 17.80 -12.49
CA GLN A 183 -7.59 17.03 -11.72
C GLN A 183 -8.11 15.80 -12.48
N GLU A 184 -8.18 15.88 -13.81
CA GLU A 184 -8.63 14.78 -14.68
C GLU A 184 -7.59 13.66 -14.79
N LYS A 185 -6.30 14.00 -14.74
CA LYS A 185 -5.19 13.05 -14.87
C LYS A 185 -4.84 12.37 -13.55
N ARG A 186 -5.16 12.99 -12.42
CA ARG A 186 -4.86 12.43 -11.09
C ARG A 186 -5.66 11.17 -10.83
N LEU A 187 -5.01 10.21 -10.17
CA LEU A 187 -5.71 9.08 -9.59
C LEU A 187 -6.77 9.56 -8.60
N LYS A 188 -7.98 9.03 -8.77
CA LYS A 188 -9.15 9.36 -7.94
C LYS A 188 -9.33 8.28 -6.89
N TRP A 189 -9.29 8.70 -5.63
CA TRP A 189 -9.34 7.81 -4.48
C TRP A 189 -10.75 7.70 -3.92
N THR A 190 -11.25 6.48 -3.76
CA THR A 190 -12.53 6.18 -3.11
C THR A 190 -12.29 5.57 -1.73
N LYS A 191 -13.27 5.67 -0.83
CA LYS A 191 -13.24 4.90 0.42
C LYS A 191 -13.36 3.43 0.06
N THR A 192 -12.55 2.56 0.65
CA THR A 192 -12.73 1.12 0.48
C THR A 192 -14.10 0.70 1.00
N GLY A 193 -14.85 -0.04 0.19
CA GLY A 193 -16.16 -0.58 0.54
C GLY A 193 -16.09 -1.78 1.50
N LEU A 194 -15.21 -1.74 2.52
CA LEU A 194 -15.18 -2.78 3.55
C LEU A 194 -16.57 -2.83 4.21
N MET A 195 -17.35 -3.83 3.79
CA MET A 195 -18.39 -4.46 4.57
C MET A 195 -17.70 -5.00 5.80
N VAL A 196 -17.65 -4.20 6.86
CA VAL A 196 -17.50 -4.75 8.21
C VAL A 196 -18.77 -5.57 8.37
N ASN A 197 -18.66 -6.89 8.27
CA ASN A 197 -19.74 -7.76 8.71
C ASN A 197 -19.93 -7.44 10.20
N GLU A 198 -21.04 -6.77 10.52
CA GLU A 198 -21.57 -6.68 11.88
C GLU A 198 -21.94 -8.07 12.42
#